data_AF-E9MWG8-F1
#
_entry.id   AF-E9MWG8-F1
#
_cell.length_a   1.000
_cell.length_b   1.000
_cell.length_c   1.000
_cell.angle_alpha   90.00
_cell.angle_beta   90.00
_cell.angle_gamma   90.00
#
_symmetry.space_group_name_H-M   'P 1'
#
loop_
_entity.id
_entity.type
_entity.pdbx_description
1 polymer ?
#
loop_
_entity_poly.entity_id
_entity_poly.type
_entity_poly.pdbx_seq_one_letter_code
_entity_poly.pdbx_strand_id
1 'polypeptide(L)'
;GLAGLLIVTDDEDAALNLPSGEQELSWMLQDRRFDAKNQLVYSTAMMDMETGFLGDRVLVSGKERPVFSLATRAYRVRVLNGSNARVYKLGWSDGTPITVLGVDGGLLERPRSQAFVTLAPAQRLDMWLDLSQRPVGAILELRSVAFAVADAGIVMGGMMRGMTAGGSRLPLGAPVSLLTARVARKESVASRLPDRLSTFDRKPQPAAGVPIRQIPLAFQAMQWTMAGRRFDMAAVAADETVAPGSTHLWEFVNGGGPMGMQMAHPIHIHGRQFRIVSRSGGNPANSLREGLVDDGWTDTVLVLPNETVRAQVTFSRHSGLFLYHCHLLE
;
A
#
# COMPACT_ATOMS: atom_id res chain seq x y z
N GLY A 1 -5.84 -3.41 17.81
CA GLY A 1 -4.42 -3.02 17.69
C GLY A 1 -3.50 -4.22 17.55
N LEU A 2 -3.96 -5.34 16.96
CA LEU A 2 -3.17 -6.56 16.78
C LEU A 2 -2.47 -6.53 15.42
N ALA A 3 -1.51 -5.63 15.26
CA ALA A 3 -0.70 -5.48 14.05
C ALA A 3 0.70 -5.02 14.43
N GLY A 4 1.70 -5.47 13.69
CA GLY A 4 3.10 -5.12 13.91
C GLY A 4 3.93 -5.43 12.68
N LEU A 5 5.17 -4.93 12.69
CA LEU A 5 6.16 -5.21 11.65
C LEU A 5 6.97 -6.46 12.03
N LEU A 6 7.15 -7.36 11.06
CA LEU A 6 8.13 -8.43 11.11
C LEU A 6 9.15 -8.16 10.00
N ILE A 7 10.40 -7.96 10.37
CA ILE A 7 11.49 -7.69 9.42
C ILE A 7 12.25 -9.00 9.21
N VAL A 8 12.33 -9.42 7.95
CA VAL A 8 13.16 -10.55 7.51
C VAL A 8 14.40 -9.97 6.85
N THR A 9 15.57 -10.37 7.30
CA THR A 9 16.87 -9.93 6.77
C THR A 9 17.55 -11.08 6.03
N ASP A 10 18.29 -10.76 4.98
CA ASP A 10 19.11 -11.71 4.24
C ASP A 10 20.51 -11.14 3.91
N ASP A 11 21.35 -12.00 3.32
CA ASP A 11 22.73 -11.64 2.99
C ASP A 11 22.83 -10.63 1.83
N GLU A 12 21.85 -10.62 0.89
CA GLU A 12 21.80 -9.64 -0.20
C GLU A 12 21.59 -8.23 0.36
N ASP A 13 20.62 -8.05 1.25
CA ASP A 13 20.31 -6.79 1.92
C ASP A 13 21.48 -6.32 2.80
N ALA A 14 22.10 -7.24 3.56
CA ALA A 14 23.25 -6.94 4.41
C ALA A 14 24.45 -6.42 3.61
N ALA A 15 24.71 -6.99 2.42
CA ALA A 15 25.83 -6.61 1.57
C ALA A 15 25.74 -5.17 1.03
N LEU A 16 24.53 -4.58 0.98
CA LEU A 16 24.32 -3.22 0.50
C LEU A 16 24.79 -2.14 1.48
N ASN A 17 25.08 -2.50 2.74
CA ASN A 17 25.45 -1.56 3.80
C ASN A 17 24.45 -0.39 3.94
N LEU A 18 23.16 -0.68 3.77
CA LEU A 18 22.09 0.29 4.03
C LEU A 18 22.06 0.66 5.53
N PRO A 19 21.52 1.84 5.89
CA PRO A 19 21.39 2.23 7.29
C PRO A 19 20.64 1.18 8.10
N SER A 20 21.23 0.77 9.23
CA SER A 20 20.77 -0.32 10.09
C SER A 20 20.80 0.09 11.58
N GLY A 21 20.25 -0.76 12.45
CA GLY A 21 20.19 -0.50 13.89
C GLY A 21 19.38 0.77 14.20
N GLU A 22 19.97 1.73 14.91
CA GLU A 22 19.29 3.00 15.24
C GLU A 22 18.97 3.88 14.01
N GLN A 23 19.54 3.57 12.86
CA GLN A 23 19.29 4.28 11.60
C GLN A 23 18.17 3.66 10.77
N GLU A 24 17.66 2.50 11.20
CA GLU A 24 16.51 1.83 10.60
C GLU A 24 15.25 2.17 11.40
N LEU A 25 14.38 2.98 10.80
CA LEU A 25 13.14 3.45 11.41
C LEU A 25 11.95 2.63 10.94
N SER A 26 11.00 2.38 11.83
CA SER A 26 9.77 1.63 11.54
C SER A 26 8.53 2.46 11.89
N TRP A 27 7.73 2.78 10.87
CA TRP A 27 6.55 3.62 10.97
C TRP A 27 5.31 2.87 10.51
N MET A 28 4.47 2.46 11.46
CA MET A 28 3.17 1.86 11.15
C MET A 28 2.08 2.93 11.19
N LEU A 29 1.43 3.19 10.06
CA LEU A 29 0.32 4.14 9.94
C LEU A 29 -0.99 3.44 10.29
N GLN A 30 -1.78 4.00 11.19
CA GLN A 30 -3.11 3.50 11.55
C GLN A 30 -4.06 4.64 11.86
N ASP A 31 -5.19 4.74 11.17
CA ASP A 31 -6.25 5.68 11.52
C ASP A 31 -7.28 5.08 12.48
N ARG A 32 -7.72 5.88 13.45
CA ARG A 32 -8.67 5.47 14.50
C ARG A 32 -9.66 6.59 14.81
N ARG A 33 -10.86 6.22 15.30
CA ARG A 33 -11.79 7.15 15.95
C ARG A 33 -11.67 7.00 17.46
N PHE A 34 -11.81 8.11 18.16
CA PHE A 34 -11.79 8.16 19.63
C PHE A 34 -13.01 8.93 20.12
N ASP A 35 -13.64 8.46 21.20
CA ASP A 35 -14.68 9.23 21.88
C ASP A 35 -14.08 10.36 22.74
N ALA A 36 -14.94 11.14 23.40
CA ALA A 36 -14.52 12.23 24.29
C ALA A 36 -13.71 11.75 25.53
N LYS A 37 -13.71 10.45 25.82
CA LYS A 37 -12.95 9.80 26.90
C LYS A 37 -11.68 9.10 26.37
N ASN A 38 -11.27 9.39 25.13
CA ASN A 38 -10.15 8.76 24.44
C ASN A 38 -10.25 7.23 24.31
N GLN A 39 -11.47 6.66 24.30
CA GLN A 39 -11.68 5.25 24.01
C GLN A 39 -11.78 5.02 22.52
N LEU A 40 -11.27 3.88 22.03
CA LEU A 40 -11.40 3.48 20.64
C LEU A 40 -12.87 3.28 20.28
N VAL A 41 -13.29 3.88 19.16
CA VAL A 41 -14.63 3.70 18.60
C VAL A 41 -14.50 3.00 17.26
N TYR A 42 -15.18 1.87 17.11
CA TYR A 42 -15.33 1.17 15.85
C TYR A 42 -16.80 1.22 15.44
N SER A 43 -17.04 1.56 14.17
CA SER A 43 -18.39 1.68 13.64
C SER A 43 -18.69 0.50 12.74
N THR A 44 -19.83 -0.14 12.97
CA THR A 44 -20.39 -1.20 12.12
C THR A 44 -21.60 -0.70 11.34
N ALA A 45 -21.73 0.62 11.16
CA ALA A 45 -22.77 1.19 10.34
C ALA A 45 -22.60 0.73 8.89
N MET A 46 -23.71 0.50 8.20
CA MET A 46 -23.74 -0.04 6.82
C MET A 46 -22.78 0.70 5.88
N MET A 47 -22.77 2.04 5.90
CA MET A 47 -21.85 2.82 5.06
C MET A 47 -20.37 2.58 5.38
N ASP A 48 -19.98 2.44 6.66
CA ASP A 48 -18.58 2.13 7.01
C ASP A 48 -18.24 0.70 6.57
N MET A 49 -19.17 -0.25 6.74
CA MET A 49 -18.97 -1.65 6.31
C MET A 49 -18.89 -1.82 4.78
N GLU A 50 -19.51 -0.94 4.00
CA GLU A 50 -19.51 -1.01 2.53
C GLU A 50 -18.40 -0.18 1.89
N THR A 51 -17.92 0.88 2.54
CA THR A 51 -16.95 1.82 1.96
C THR A 51 -15.57 1.79 2.63
N GLY A 52 -15.44 1.02 3.71
CA GLY A 52 -14.26 0.95 4.54
C GLY A 52 -14.28 1.92 5.72
N PHE A 53 -13.76 1.49 6.87
CA PHE A 53 -13.69 2.31 8.08
C PHE A 53 -12.59 3.38 7.95
N LEU A 54 -12.99 4.64 8.11
CA LEU A 54 -12.08 5.78 8.17
C LEU A 54 -12.03 6.37 9.57
N GLY A 55 -10.83 6.43 10.15
CA GLY A 55 -10.54 7.11 11.40
C GLY A 55 -10.40 8.63 11.25
N ASP A 56 -10.55 9.33 12.37
CA ASP A 56 -10.43 10.79 12.48
C ASP A 56 -8.99 11.24 12.74
N ARG A 57 -8.22 10.37 13.40
CA ARG A 57 -6.85 10.64 13.83
C ARG A 57 -5.94 9.55 13.27
N VAL A 58 -4.86 9.97 12.63
CA VAL A 58 -3.82 9.04 12.16
C VAL A 58 -2.73 8.92 13.21
N LEU A 59 -2.42 7.69 13.57
CA LEU A 59 -1.33 7.33 14.47
C LEU A 59 -0.16 6.79 13.65
N VAL A 60 1.05 7.13 14.08
CA VAL A 60 2.29 6.54 13.61
C VAL A 60 2.90 5.78 14.77
N SER A 61 2.96 4.45 14.64
CA SER A 61 3.44 3.52 15.67
C SER A 61 2.77 3.80 17.03
N GLY A 62 1.45 4.04 17.01
CA GLY A 62 0.61 4.26 18.20
C GLY A 62 0.54 5.70 18.72
N LYS A 63 1.27 6.66 18.14
CA LYS A 63 1.26 8.07 18.56
C LYS A 63 0.66 8.97 17.49
N GLU A 64 -0.15 9.96 17.88
CA GLU A 64 -0.61 10.99 16.94
C GLU A 64 0.51 12.01 16.70
N ARG A 65 0.83 12.28 15.42
CA ARG A 65 1.83 13.28 15.00
C ARG A 65 3.14 13.27 15.81
N PRO A 66 3.83 12.12 15.93
CA PRO A 66 5.07 12.05 16.70
C PRO A 66 6.17 12.88 16.05
N VAL A 67 7.08 13.39 16.89
CA VAL A 67 8.31 14.06 16.47
C VAL A 67 9.49 13.11 16.67
N PHE A 68 10.21 12.82 15.60
CA PHE A 68 11.45 12.04 15.63
C PHE A 68 12.65 12.99 15.63
N SER A 69 13.49 12.91 16.65
CA SER A 69 14.72 13.70 16.76
C SER A 69 15.88 12.93 16.14
N LEU A 70 16.27 13.33 14.93
CA LEU A 70 17.23 12.65 14.07
C LEU A 70 18.54 13.45 13.92
N ALA A 71 19.56 12.82 13.37
CA ALA A 71 20.86 13.42 13.11
C ALA A 71 21.05 13.75 11.62
N THR A 72 22.08 14.52 11.29
CA THR A 72 22.45 14.83 9.89
C THR A 72 23.11 13.63 9.19
N ARG A 73 22.32 12.60 8.88
CA ARG A 73 22.76 11.36 8.23
C ARG A 73 21.62 10.73 7.42
N ALA A 74 21.90 9.67 6.69
CA ALA A 74 20.84 8.87 6.07
C ALA A 74 20.19 7.88 7.06
N TYR A 75 18.91 7.63 6.83
CA TYR A 75 18.09 6.65 7.51
C TYR A 75 17.41 5.74 6.48
N ARG A 76 17.23 4.47 6.85
CA ARG A 76 16.33 3.55 6.16
C ARG A 76 15.01 3.56 6.90
N VAL A 77 13.90 3.69 6.19
CA VAL A 77 12.59 3.83 6.81
C VAL A 77 11.62 2.81 6.22
N ARG A 78 11.10 1.93 7.06
CA ARG A 78 10.05 0.98 6.72
C ARG A 78 8.70 1.50 7.16
N VAL A 79 7.83 1.73 6.20
CA VAL A 79 6.46 2.20 6.42
C VAL A 79 5.49 1.07 6.14
N LEU A 80 4.55 0.83 7.05
CA LEU A 80 3.42 -0.08 6.87
C LEU A 80 2.13 0.70 6.95
N ASN A 81 1.24 0.54 5.98
CA ASN A 81 -0.15 0.96 6.14
C ASN A 81 -0.93 -0.15 6.87
N GLY A 82 -1.13 0.03 8.17
CA GLY A 82 -1.93 -0.83 9.04
C GLY A 82 -3.32 -0.27 9.37
N SER A 83 -3.80 0.68 8.57
CA SER A 83 -5.17 1.20 8.61
C SER A 83 -6.15 0.20 8.00
N ASN A 84 -7.42 0.30 8.40
CA ASN A 84 -8.45 -0.62 7.91
C ASN A 84 -8.73 -0.40 6.42
N ALA A 85 -8.97 0.86 6.03
CA ALA A 85 -9.35 1.18 4.65
C ALA A 85 -8.59 2.37 4.03
N ARG A 86 -7.96 3.22 4.85
CA ARG A 86 -7.38 4.48 4.35
C ARG A 86 -6.18 4.25 3.45
N VAL A 87 -6.27 4.78 2.22
CA VAL A 87 -5.13 4.95 1.32
C VAL A 87 -4.40 6.26 1.66
N TYR A 88 -3.07 6.23 1.67
CA TYR A 88 -2.23 7.40 1.87
C TYR A 88 -1.49 7.79 0.58
N LYS A 89 -1.36 9.10 0.34
CA LYS A 89 -0.50 9.65 -0.71
C LYS A 89 0.69 10.32 -0.05
N LEU A 90 1.73 9.55 0.27
CA LEU A 90 2.85 9.96 1.10
C LEU A 90 3.75 10.94 0.35
N GLY A 91 4.04 12.10 0.94
CA GLY A 91 4.96 13.09 0.40
C GLY A 91 5.57 13.96 1.50
N TRP A 92 6.78 14.46 1.26
CA TRP A 92 7.46 15.36 2.18
C TRP A 92 6.93 16.80 2.06
N SER A 93 6.84 17.50 3.19
CA SER A 93 6.26 18.85 3.27
C SER A 93 6.99 19.91 2.45
N ASP A 94 8.27 19.69 2.14
CA ASP A 94 9.10 20.60 1.34
C ASP A 94 9.21 20.18 -0.14
N GLY A 95 8.47 19.15 -0.56
CA GLY A 95 8.49 18.64 -1.93
C GLY A 95 9.72 17.79 -2.28
N THR A 96 10.60 17.48 -1.32
CA THR A 96 11.69 16.53 -1.54
C THR A 96 11.11 15.20 -2.01
N PRO A 97 11.62 14.59 -3.09
CA PRO A 97 11.17 13.28 -3.52
C PRO A 97 11.42 12.19 -2.48
N ILE A 98 10.51 11.22 -2.40
CA ILE A 98 10.71 9.96 -1.69
C ILE A 98 11.60 9.06 -2.55
N THR A 99 12.70 8.59 -1.97
CA THR A 99 13.56 7.59 -2.61
C THR A 99 13.15 6.20 -2.13
N VAL A 100 12.46 5.45 -2.98
CA VAL A 100 12.00 4.09 -2.71
C VAL A 100 13.14 3.09 -2.90
N LEU A 101 13.39 2.28 -1.88
CA LEU A 101 14.33 1.16 -1.88
C LEU A 101 13.63 -0.18 -2.16
N GLY A 102 12.39 -0.33 -1.70
CA GLY A 102 11.67 -1.59 -1.74
C GLY A 102 10.16 -1.43 -1.49
N VAL A 103 9.43 -2.50 -1.79
CA VAL A 103 7.99 -2.63 -1.56
C VAL A 103 7.72 -3.94 -0.82
N ASP A 104 6.46 -4.39 -0.78
CA ASP A 104 5.99 -5.53 0.01
C ASP A 104 6.92 -6.75 0.03
N GLY A 105 7.43 -7.14 -1.14
CA GLY A 105 8.23 -8.34 -1.33
C GLY A 105 9.74 -8.15 -1.21
N GLY A 106 10.21 -6.96 -0.83
CA GLY A 106 11.62 -6.65 -0.64
C GLY A 106 12.13 -5.52 -1.53
N LEU A 107 13.44 -5.53 -1.77
CA LEU A 107 14.14 -4.49 -2.51
C LEU A 107 13.67 -4.41 -3.98
N LEU A 108 13.70 -3.20 -4.54
CA LEU A 108 13.62 -2.98 -5.97
C LEU A 108 14.94 -3.40 -6.64
N GLU A 109 15.00 -3.46 -7.97
CA GLU A 109 16.29 -3.66 -8.67
C GLU A 109 17.23 -2.45 -8.43
N ARG A 110 16.66 -1.24 -8.39
CA ARG A 110 17.36 0.04 -8.23
C ARG A 110 16.50 1.02 -7.43
N PRO A 111 17.10 2.01 -6.75
CA PRO A 111 16.32 3.05 -6.08
C PRO A 111 15.43 3.81 -7.07
N ARG A 112 14.21 4.14 -6.65
CA ARG A 112 13.26 4.92 -7.46
C ARG A 112 12.87 6.19 -6.74
N SER A 113 13.15 7.33 -7.35
CA SER A 113 12.70 8.64 -6.85
C SER A 113 11.27 8.91 -7.31
N GLN A 114 10.40 9.30 -6.38
CA GLN A 114 9.02 9.72 -6.65
C GLN A 114 8.66 10.98 -5.86
N ALA A 115 7.90 11.89 -6.47
CA ALA A 115 7.41 13.08 -5.76
C ALA A 115 6.50 12.71 -4.57
N PHE A 116 5.76 11.61 -4.70
CA PHE A 116 4.95 11.01 -3.66
C PHE A 116 4.81 9.50 -3.90
N VAL A 117 4.42 8.74 -2.88
CA VAL A 117 4.13 7.30 -2.98
C VAL A 117 2.70 7.03 -2.50
N THR A 118 1.93 6.30 -3.30
CA THR A 118 0.59 5.83 -2.92
C THR A 118 0.75 4.53 -2.12
N LEU A 119 0.21 4.49 -0.90
CA LEU A 119 0.31 3.35 0.02
C LEU A 119 -1.08 2.94 0.50
N ALA A 120 -1.59 1.83 -0.02
CA ALA A 120 -2.88 1.26 0.36
C ALA A 120 -2.75 0.33 1.59
N PRO A 121 -3.87 -0.05 2.24
CA PRO A 121 -3.86 -1.01 3.34
C PRO A 121 -3.05 -2.27 3.03
N ALA A 122 -2.29 -2.75 4.03
CA ALA A 122 -1.32 -3.85 3.96
C ALA A 122 -0.09 -3.67 3.07
N GLN A 123 -0.01 -2.59 2.28
CA GLN A 123 1.21 -2.30 1.54
C GLN A 123 2.31 -1.76 2.46
N ARG A 124 3.55 -2.07 2.08
CA ARG A 124 4.78 -1.61 2.74
C ARG A 124 5.63 -0.82 1.76
N LEU A 125 6.34 0.14 2.33
CA LEU A 125 7.32 0.96 1.63
C LEU A 125 8.63 0.91 2.41
N ASP A 126 9.72 0.58 1.73
CA ASP A 126 11.07 0.78 2.23
C ASP A 126 11.67 1.99 1.52
N MET A 127 12.08 3.02 2.25
CA MET A 127 12.55 4.28 1.68
C MET A 127 13.83 4.80 2.34
N TRP A 128 14.61 5.51 1.55
CA TRP A 128 15.80 6.22 1.96
C TRP A 128 15.46 7.66 2.34
N LEU A 129 15.86 8.07 3.55
CA LEU A 129 15.73 9.43 4.05
C LEU A 129 17.12 10.02 4.32
N ASP A 130 17.60 10.86 3.41
CA ASP A 130 18.88 11.56 3.59
C ASP A 130 18.70 12.91 4.29
N LEU A 131 19.25 13.04 5.49
CA LEU A 131 19.29 14.29 6.25
C LEU A 131 20.72 14.87 6.34
N SER A 132 21.71 14.28 5.66
CA SER A 132 23.12 14.66 5.76
C SER A 132 23.40 16.12 5.40
N GLN A 133 22.66 16.64 4.40
CA GLN A 133 22.79 18.01 3.91
C GLN A 133 21.83 19.01 4.59
N ARG A 134 21.01 18.55 5.55
CA ARG A 134 20.08 19.42 6.25
C ARG A 134 20.73 20.05 7.49
N PRO A 135 20.52 21.34 7.78
CA PRO A 135 21.06 21.96 8.97
C PRO A 135 20.38 21.43 10.24
N VAL A 136 21.09 21.48 11.37
CA VAL A 136 20.47 21.28 12.69
C VAL A 136 19.35 22.31 12.89
N GLY A 137 18.21 21.86 13.39
CA GLY A 137 16.99 22.64 13.49
C GLY A 137 16.05 22.49 12.30
N ALA A 138 16.47 21.85 11.19
CA ALA A 138 15.58 21.57 10.07
C ALA A 138 14.40 20.68 10.50
N ILE A 139 13.22 21.01 9.97
CA ILE A 139 11.97 20.31 10.23
C ILE A 139 11.42 19.82 8.90
N LEU A 140 11.08 18.54 8.84
CA LEU A 140 10.47 17.90 7.69
C LEU A 140 9.25 17.11 8.15
N GLU A 141 8.10 17.31 7.53
CA GLU A 141 6.89 16.53 7.84
C GLU A 141 6.61 15.52 6.73
N LEU A 142 6.36 14.27 7.12
CA LEU A 142 5.74 13.32 6.20
C LEU A 142 4.23 13.57 6.24
N ARG A 143 3.62 13.77 5.08
CA ARG A 143 2.20 14.04 4.94
C ARG A 143 1.55 12.97 4.08
N SER A 144 0.28 12.70 4.32
CA SER A 144 -0.59 12.30 3.23
C SER A 144 -1.04 13.58 2.53
N VAL A 145 -0.59 13.80 1.30
CA VAL A 145 -1.01 14.97 0.51
C VAL A 145 -2.42 14.75 -0.04
N ALA A 146 -3.07 15.84 -0.45
CA ALA A 146 -4.44 15.80 -0.90
C ALA A 146 -4.60 14.99 -2.20
N PHE A 147 -5.73 14.29 -2.32
CA PHE A 147 -6.20 13.66 -3.56
C PHE A 147 -7.73 13.66 -3.59
N ALA A 148 -8.33 13.47 -4.76
CA ALA A 148 -9.78 13.48 -4.89
C ALA A 148 -10.38 12.21 -4.27
N VAL A 149 -11.50 12.32 -3.56
CA VAL A 149 -12.20 11.14 -3.03
C VAL A 149 -12.46 10.10 -4.12
N ALA A 150 -12.83 10.52 -5.33
CA ALA A 150 -13.07 9.64 -6.47
C ALA A 150 -11.83 8.86 -6.95
N ASP A 151 -10.62 9.23 -6.53
CA ASP A 151 -9.40 8.49 -6.87
C ASP A 151 -9.33 7.12 -6.16
N ALA A 152 -10.00 6.96 -5.00
CA ALA A 152 -9.98 5.72 -4.23
C ALA A 152 -11.30 5.33 -3.54
N GLY A 153 -12.20 6.26 -3.26
CA GLY A 153 -13.51 6.01 -2.64
C GLY A 153 -14.55 5.50 -3.62
N ILE A 154 -15.79 5.34 -3.15
CA ILE A 154 -16.88 4.82 -3.99
C ILE A 154 -17.26 5.85 -5.06
N VAL A 155 -17.27 5.41 -6.32
CA VAL A 155 -17.76 6.13 -7.49
C VAL A 155 -18.97 5.38 -8.07
N MET A 156 -20.00 6.13 -8.45
CA MET A 156 -21.26 5.60 -8.98
C MET A 156 -21.50 6.03 -10.42
N GLY A 157 -21.50 5.08 -11.37
CA GLY A 157 -22.15 5.22 -12.68
C GLY A 157 -21.95 6.55 -13.42
N GLY A 158 -20.70 6.99 -13.61
CA GLY A 158 -20.37 8.18 -14.40
C GLY A 158 -20.61 9.55 -13.73
N MET A 159 -21.27 9.59 -12.56
CA MET A 159 -21.31 10.80 -11.73
C MET A 159 -20.13 10.79 -10.76
N MET A 160 -19.13 11.63 -11.04
CA MET A 160 -17.90 11.84 -10.25
C MET A 160 -18.16 12.53 -8.89
N ARG A 161 -19.16 12.10 -8.12
CA ARG A 161 -19.33 12.49 -6.71
C ARG A 161 -18.97 11.29 -5.85
N GLY A 162 -17.70 11.21 -5.45
CA GLY A 162 -17.22 10.18 -4.55
C GLY A 162 -17.99 10.20 -3.22
N MET A 163 -18.52 9.06 -2.78
CA MET A 163 -19.06 8.92 -1.43
C MET A 163 -18.00 8.31 -0.51
N THR A 164 -17.86 8.87 0.70
CA THR A 164 -16.98 8.32 1.74
C THR A 164 -17.77 7.61 2.82
N ALA A 165 -17.05 6.80 3.59
CA ALA A 165 -17.46 6.30 4.89
C ALA A 165 -18.14 7.38 5.74
N GLY A 166 -19.27 7.01 6.34
CA GLY A 166 -20.07 7.91 7.16
C GLY A 166 -19.34 8.33 8.43
N GLY A 167 -19.30 9.63 8.72
CA GLY A 167 -18.99 10.13 10.07
C GLY A 167 -17.52 10.33 10.43
N SER A 168 -16.56 10.11 9.52
CA SER A 168 -15.17 10.53 9.77
C SER A 168 -15.03 12.05 9.64
N ARG A 169 -14.36 12.67 10.61
CA ARG A 169 -13.95 14.09 10.59
C ARG A 169 -12.72 14.34 9.73
N LEU A 170 -12.01 13.27 9.34
CA LEU A 170 -10.91 13.31 8.39
C LEU A 170 -11.34 12.55 7.13
N PRO A 171 -11.90 13.23 6.12
CA PRO A 171 -12.34 12.57 4.88
C PRO A 171 -11.18 11.80 4.20
N LEU A 172 -11.53 10.82 3.36
CA LEU A 172 -10.56 10.20 2.46
C LEU A 172 -10.00 11.26 1.51
N GLY A 173 -8.69 11.24 1.27
CA GLY A 173 -8.04 12.21 0.38
C GLY A 173 -7.79 13.60 0.99
N ALA A 174 -8.29 13.88 2.20
CA ALA A 174 -7.94 15.09 2.92
C ALA A 174 -6.44 15.09 3.29
N PRO A 175 -5.71 16.21 3.13
CA PRO A 175 -4.31 16.26 3.50
C PRO A 175 -4.15 16.17 5.03
N VAL A 176 -3.15 15.42 5.48
CA VAL A 176 -2.86 15.25 6.92
C VAL A 176 -1.36 15.12 7.15
N SER A 177 -0.85 15.85 8.14
CA SER A 177 0.52 15.65 8.65
C SER A 177 0.57 14.41 9.52
N LEU A 178 1.45 13.46 9.18
CA LEU A 178 1.54 12.15 9.82
C LEU A 178 2.55 12.16 10.96
N LEU A 179 3.72 12.73 10.71
CA LEU A 179 4.83 12.83 11.67
C LEU A 179 5.77 13.98 11.30
N THR A 180 6.65 14.32 12.23
CA THR A 180 7.71 15.31 12.02
C THR A 180 9.09 14.67 12.24
N ALA A 181 9.97 14.75 11.25
CA ALA A 181 11.40 14.50 11.38
C ALA A 181 12.10 15.84 11.68
N ARG A 182 12.68 15.96 12.88
CA ARG A 182 13.46 17.12 13.30
C ARG A 182 14.94 16.75 13.34
N VAL A 183 15.78 17.47 12.62
CA VAL A 183 17.23 17.34 12.71
C VAL A 183 17.68 17.99 14.01
N ALA A 184 17.96 17.19 15.04
CA ALA A 184 18.26 17.66 16.39
C ALA A 184 19.75 17.79 16.69
N ARG A 185 20.60 17.06 15.97
CA ARG A 185 22.05 17.06 16.19
C ARG A 185 22.83 16.85 14.90
N LYS A 186 24.07 17.33 14.89
CA LYS A 186 25.02 17.08 13.81
C LYS A 186 25.71 15.73 14.04
N GLU A 187 25.83 14.96 12.98
CA GLU A 187 26.64 13.75 12.92
C GLU A 187 27.28 13.67 11.53
N SER A 188 28.44 13.05 11.41
CA SER A 188 29.13 12.89 10.13
C SER A 188 29.40 11.41 9.91
N VAL A 189 28.42 10.75 9.31
CA VAL A 189 28.55 9.36 8.87
C VAL A 189 28.34 9.31 7.37
N ALA A 190 29.33 8.75 6.67
CA ALA A 190 29.22 8.51 5.25
C ALA A 190 28.20 7.39 5.00
N SER A 191 27.17 7.71 4.23
CA SER A 191 26.17 6.77 3.77
C SER A 191 26.03 6.94 2.27
N ARG A 192 26.19 5.85 1.52
CA ARG A 192 26.05 5.86 0.06
C ARG A 192 24.80 5.08 -0.31
N LEU A 193 23.93 5.69 -1.09
CA LEU A 193 22.82 4.98 -1.72
C LEU A 193 23.38 4.10 -2.87
N PRO A 194 23.21 2.78 -2.85
CA PRO A 194 23.66 1.92 -3.96
C PRO A 194 22.79 2.13 -5.21
N ASP A 195 23.41 2.13 -6.40
CA ASP A 195 22.68 2.28 -7.67
C ASP A 195 21.89 1.01 -8.06
N ARG A 196 22.31 -0.16 -7.54
CA ARG A 196 21.64 -1.46 -7.66
C ARG A 196 21.39 -2.00 -6.26
N LEU A 197 20.16 -2.43 -6.00
CA LEU A 197 19.72 -2.95 -4.71
C LEU A 197 19.51 -4.47 -4.74
N SER A 198 18.95 -5.01 -5.81
CA SER A 198 18.76 -6.47 -5.96
C SER A 198 18.88 -6.89 -7.43
N THR A 199 18.91 -8.20 -7.67
CA THR A 199 19.07 -8.79 -9.01
C THR A 199 17.82 -9.58 -9.43
N PHE A 200 16.97 -8.96 -10.23
CA PHE A 200 15.85 -9.62 -10.92
C PHE A 200 15.40 -8.79 -12.12
N ASP A 201 14.64 -9.40 -13.04
CA ASP A 201 14.10 -8.70 -14.21
C ASP A 201 13.01 -7.71 -13.80
N ARG A 202 13.30 -6.40 -13.79
CA ARG A 202 12.35 -5.34 -13.39
C ARG A 202 11.02 -5.35 -14.16
N LYS A 203 10.99 -5.84 -15.39
CA LYS A 203 9.76 -6.01 -16.17
C LYS A 203 9.49 -7.50 -16.35
N PRO A 204 8.49 -8.07 -15.67
CA PRO A 204 8.17 -9.49 -15.85
C PRO A 204 7.76 -9.76 -17.31
N GLN A 205 8.32 -10.80 -17.89
CA GLN A 205 7.97 -11.30 -19.23
C GLN A 205 7.38 -12.71 -19.09
N PRO A 206 6.06 -12.83 -18.86
CA PRO A 206 5.43 -14.13 -18.75
C PRO A 206 5.59 -14.93 -20.04
N ALA A 207 5.81 -16.24 -19.90
CA ALA A 207 5.91 -17.14 -21.05
C ALA A 207 4.60 -17.15 -21.88
N ALA A 208 4.73 -17.45 -23.18
CA ALA A 208 3.56 -17.63 -24.03
C ALA A 208 2.68 -18.78 -23.53
N GLY A 209 1.36 -18.61 -23.59
CA GLY A 209 0.39 -19.64 -23.20
C GLY A 209 0.18 -19.83 -21.69
N VAL A 210 0.78 -18.97 -20.84
CA VAL A 210 0.46 -18.95 -19.41
C VAL A 210 -1.05 -18.74 -19.21
N PRO A 211 -1.75 -19.59 -18.42
CA PRO A 211 -3.19 -19.45 -18.21
C PRO A 211 -3.54 -18.07 -17.63
N ILE A 212 -4.56 -17.44 -18.22
CA ILE A 212 -5.08 -16.15 -17.78
C ILE A 212 -6.38 -16.37 -17.01
N ARG A 213 -6.47 -15.78 -15.82
CA ARG A 213 -7.66 -15.81 -14.99
C ARG A 213 -8.14 -14.39 -14.74
N GLN A 214 -9.39 -14.11 -15.12
CA GLN A 214 -10.03 -12.84 -14.80
C GLN A 214 -10.74 -12.92 -13.46
N ILE A 215 -10.56 -11.88 -12.67
CA ILE A 215 -11.12 -11.74 -11.33
C ILE A 215 -11.83 -10.38 -11.28
N PRO A 216 -13.11 -10.32 -11.72
CA PRO A 216 -13.92 -9.12 -11.56
C PRO A 216 -14.08 -8.75 -10.08
N LEU A 217 -13.85 -7.48 -9.78
CA LEU A 217 -14.14 -6.84 -8.51
C LEU A 217 -15.46 -6.08 -8.70
N ALA A 218 -16.51 -6.49 -7.99
CA ALA A 218 -17.84 -5.96 -8.22
C ALA A 218 -18.65 -5.83 -6.93
N PHE A 219 -19.52 -4.84 -6.89
CA PHE A 219 -20.55 -4.70 -5.88
C PHE A 219 -21.88 -5.24 -6.41
N GLN A 220 -22.42 -6.28 -5.77
CA GLN A 220 -23.65 -6.95 -6.18
C GLN A 220 -24.44 -7.39 -4.95
N ALA A 221 -25.78 -7.26 -5.01
CA ALA A 221 -26.67 -7.61 -3.90
C ALA A 221 -26.22 -7.01 -2.54
N MET A 222 -25.85 -5.71 -2.56
CA MET A 222 -25.35 -4.95 -1.40
C MET A 222 -24.05 -5.48 -0.78
N GLN A 223 -23.23 -6.22 -1.54
CA GLN A 223 -21.98 -6.80 -1.03
C GLN A 223 -20.87 -6.77 -2.07
N TRP A 224 -19.63 -6.65 -1.59
CA TRP A 224 -18.45 -6.81 -2.44
C TRP A 224 -18.21 -8.28 -2.77
N THR A 225 -17.88 -8.53 -4.03
CA THR A 225 -17.62 -9.86 -4.56
C THR A 225 -16.32 -9.86 -5.35
N MET A 226 -15.68 -11.03 -5.35
CA MET A 226 -14.50 -11.31 -6.13
C MET A 226 -14.80 -12.52 -7.02
N ALA A 227 -14.67 -12.34 -8.33
CA ALA A 227 -15.13 -13.32 -9.31
C ALA A 227 -16.61 -13.75 -9.09
N GLY A 228 -17.46 -12.81 -8.69
CA GLY A 228 -18.90 -13.06 -8.43
C GLY A 228 -19.18 -13.88 -7.17
N ARG A 229 -18.17 -14.16 -6.35
CA ARG A 229 -18.29 -14.95 -5.12
C ARG A 229 -18.00 -14.11 -3.88
N ARG A 230 -18.54 -14.62 -2.77
CA ARG A 230 -18.18 -14.20 -1.41
C ARG A 230 -17.32 -15.26 -0.78
N PHE A 231 -16.60 -14.87 0.27
CA PHE A 231 -15.84 -15.80 1.06
C PHE A 231 -16.76 -16.83 1.75
N ASP A 232 -16.35 -18.09 1.73
CA ASP A 232 -16.98 -19.20 2.43
C ASP A 232 -15.89 -19.94 3.21
N MET A 233 -16.09 -20.08 4.52
CA MET A 233 -15.13 -20.73 5.42
C MET A 233 -14.96 -22.23 5.14
N ALA A 234 -15.98 -22.88 4.58
CA ALA A 234 -16.06 -24.33 4.47
C ALA A 234 -15.96 -24.84 3.02
N ALA A 235 -15.82 -23.94 2.05
CA ALA A 235 -15.82 -24.30 0.64
C ALA A 235 -14.70 -23.59 -0.13
N VAL A 236 -14.13 -24.32 -1.09
CA VAL A 236 -13.23 -23.80 -2.11
C VAL A 236 -13.80 -24.22 -3.46
N ALA A 237 -13.96 -23.27 -4.37
CA ALA A 237 -14.47 -23.60 -5.68
C ALA A 237 -13.40 -24.30 -6.53
N ALA A 238 -13.80 -25.24 -7.37
CA ALA A 238 -12.86 -26.06 -8.13
C ALA A 238 -11.94 -25.22 -9.06
N ASP A 239 -12.47 -24.12 -9.61
CA ASP A 239 -11.73 -23.17 -10.46
C ASP A 239 -10.78 -22.23 -9.69
N GLU A 240 -10.80 -22.27 -8.34
CA GLU A 240 -9.79 -21.63 -7.47
C GLU A 240 -8.54 -22.49 -7.30
N THR A 241 -8.60 -23.77 -7.68
CA THR A 241 -7.49 -24.70 -7.49
C THR A 241 -6.49 -24.58 -8.64
N VAL A 242 -5.24 -24.30 -8.30
CA VAL A 242 -4.11 -24.21 -9.23
C VAL A 242 -3.12 -25.35 -8.99
N ALA A 243 -2.44 -25.79 -10.04
CA ALA A 243 -1.44 -26.84 -9.92
C ALA A 243 -0.20 -26.34 -9.12
N PRO A 244 0.38 -27.15 -8.21
CA PRO A 244 1.58 -26.75 -7.51
C PRO A 244 2.73 -26.40 -8.47
N GLY A 245 3.40 -25.28 -8.24
CA GLY A 245 4.48 -24.79 -9.08
C GLY A 245 4.04 -24.12 -10.39
N SER A 246 2.75 -24.05 -10.69
CA SER A 246 2.27 -23.40 -11.91
C SER A 246 2.41 -21.88 -11.83
N THR A 247 2.59 -21.26 -13.00
CA THR A 247 2.54 -19.81 -13.19
C THR A 247 1.22 -19.45 -13.86
N HIS A 248 0.56 -18.40 -13.39
CA HIS A 248 -0.67 -17.87 -13.96
C HIS A 248 -0.56 -16.35 -14.12
N LEU A 249 -1.34 -15.82 -15.05
CA LEU A 249 -1.66 -14.40 -15.11
C LEU A 249 -3.03 -14.18 -14.48
N TRP A 250 -3.07 -13.39 -13.42
CA TRP A 250 -4.32 -12.99 -12.77
C TRP A 250 -4.64 -11.55 -13.15
N GLU A 251 -5.86 -11.32 -13.63
CA GLU A 251 -6.35 -9.99 -14.01
C GLU A 251 -7.43 -9.55 -13.03
N PHE A 252 -7.08 -8.61 -12.16
CA PHE A 252 -8.05 -7.97 -11.27
C PHE A 252 -8.74 -6.85 -12.03
N VAL A 253 -10.04 -6.98 -12.25
CA VAL A 253 -10.83 -6.07 -13.12
C VAL A 253 -11.78 -5.25 -12.26
N ASN A 254 -11.46 -3.97 -12.06
CA ASN A 254 -12.28 -3.02 -11.30
C ASN A 254 -13.18 -2.20 -12.23
N GLY A 255 -14.07 -2.88 -12.96
CA GLY A 255 -14.94 -2.28 -13.97
C GLY A 255 -16.29 -1.77 -13.43
N GLY A 256 -16.57 -1.91 -12.13
CA GLY A 256 -17.82 -1.45 -11.49
C GLY A 256 -19.04 -2.36 -11.60
N GLY A 257 -18.95 -3.41 -12.42
CA GLY A 257 -20.02 -4.38 -12.59
C GLY A 257 -21.36 -3.77 -13.07
N PRO A 258 -22.48 -4.51 -12.92
CA PRO A 258 -23.79 -4.09 -13.44
C PRO A 258 -24.33 -2.78 -12.83
N MET A 259 -23.95 -2.48 -11.59
CA MET A 259 -24.40 -1.28 -10.87
C MET A 259 -23.46 -0.07 -11.05
N GLY A 260 -22.29 -0.26 -11.68
CA GLY A 260 -21.30 0.79 -11.88
C GLY A 260 -20.67 1.34 -10.59
N MET A 261 -20.78 0.62 -9.47
CA MET A 261 -20.18 0.93 -8.17
C MET A 261 -18.72 0.49 -8.15
N GLN A 262 -17.80 1.42 -7.94
CA GLN A 262 -16.35 1.15 -7.93
C GLN A 262 -15.69 1.83 -6.75
N MET A 263 -14.67 1.20 -6.17
CA MET A 263 -13.72 1.87 -5.28
C MET A 263 -12.33 1.28 -5.50
N ALA A 264 -11.28 1.88 -4.93
CA ALA A 264 -9.96 1.26 -5.00
C ALA A 264 -9.90 0.01 -4.10
N HIS A 265 -9.34 -1.08 -4.62
CA HIS A 265 -9.22 -2.34 -3.91
C HIS A 265 -7.75 -2.75 -3.76
N PRO A 266 -7.16 -2.76 -2.55
CA PRO A 266 -5.88 -3.40 -2.29
C PRO A 266 -6.05 -4.92 -2.28
N ILE A 267 -5.72 -5.61 -3.36
CA ILE A 267 -5.86 -7.06 -3.46
C ILE A 267 -4.60 -7.75 -2.94
N HIS A 268 -4.75 -8.54 -1.89
CA HIS A 268 -3.69 -9.31 -1.25
C HIS A 268 -3.81 -10.80 -1.61
N ILE A 269 -2.68 -11.45 -1.90
CA ILE A 269 -2.59 -12.90 -2.13
C ILE A 269 -1.68 -13.53 -1.09
N HIS A 270 -2.18 -14.52 -0.34
CA HIS A 270 -1.39 -15.20 0.69
C HIS A 270 -0.36 -16.15 0.09
N GLY A 271 0.70 -16.38 0.85
CA GLY A 271 1.71 -17.39 0.56
C GLY A 271 2.66 -17.07 -0.58
N ARG A 272 2.39 -16.04 -1.40
CA ARG A 272 3.24 -15.66 -2.53
C ARG A 272 3.41 -14.17 -2.66
N GLN A 273 4.57 -13.82 -3.20
CA GLN A 273 4.78 -12.55 -3.87
C GLN A 273 4.57 -12.75 -5.38
N PHE A 274 4.20 -11.69 -6.06
CA PHE A 274 3.91 -11.64 -7.48
C PHE A 274 4.47 -10.37 -8.10
N ARG A 275 4.44 -10.31 -9.43
CA ARG A 275 4.97 -9.21 -10.22
C ARG A 275 3.84 -8.58 -11.01
N ILE A 276 3.78 -7.25 -11.04
CA ILE A 276 2.81 -6.54 -11.87
C ILE A 276 3.32 -6.50 -13.31
N VAL A 277 2.53 -7.04 -14.23
CA VAL A 277 2.87 -7.09 -15.66
C VAL A 277 2.39 -5.82 -16.36
N SER A 278 1.15 -5.40 -16.08
CA SER A 278 0.57 -4.23 -16.71
C SER A 278 -0.62 -3.70 -15.93
N ARG A 279 -0.86 -2.39 -16.10
CA ARG A 279 -2.07 -1.69 -15.68
C ARG A 279 -2.73 -1.08 -16.90
N SER A 280 -4.01 -1.34 -17.12
CA SER A 280 -4.79 -0.79 -18.23
C SER A 280 -6.12 -0.21 -17.75
N GLY A 281 -6.71 0.68 -18.55
CA GLY A 281 -7.87 1.46 -18.11
C GLY A 281 -7.52 2.46 -17.00
N GLY A 282 -8.50 2.73 -16.15
CA GLY A 282 -8.46 3.74 -15.10
C GLY A 282 -8.68 5.16 -15.63
N ASN A 283 -8.85 6.11 -14.72
CA ASN A 283 -8.86 7.54 -15.05
C ASN A 283 -7.42 8.05 -15.16
N PRO A 284 -6.95 8.57 -16.32
CA PRO A 284 -5.62 9.15 -16.46
C PRO A 284 -5.36 10.32 -15.51
N ALA A 285 -6.41 11.04 -15.08
CA ALA A 285 -6.31 12.14 -14.13
C ALA A 285 -6.33 11.69 -12.66
N ASN A 286 -6.42 10.37 -12.38
CA ASN A 286 -6.36 9.87 -11.02
C ASN A 286 -4.97 10.14 -10.42
N SER A 287 -4.94 10.99 -9.41
CA SER A 287 -3.70 11.54 -8.87
C SER A 287 -2.91 10.54 -8.01
N LEU A 288 -3.49 9.38 -7.67
CA LEU A 288 -2.81 8.29 -6.96
C LEU A 288 -1.97 7.42 -7.89
N ARG A 289 -2.28 7.42 -9.20
CA ARG A 289 -1.65 6.52 -10.18
C ARG A 289 -0.14 6.73 -10.29
N GLU A 290 0.30 7.98 -10.27
CA GLU A 290 1.73 8.32 -10.43
C GLU A 290 2.58 7.87 -9.23
N GLY A 291 1.96 7.68 -8.06
CA GLY A 291 2.62 7.25 -6.83
C GLY A 291 2.72 5.73 -6.68
N LEU A 292 2.20 4.94 -7.64
CA LEU A 292 2.24 3.49 -7.59
C LEU A 292 3.65 2.97 -7.94
N VAL A 293 4.10 1.95 -7.19
CA VAL A 293 5.42 1.33 -7.34
C VAL A 293 5.24 -0.15 -7.73
N ASP A 294 5.21 -0.43 -9.04
CA ASP A 294 4.99 -1.79 -9.56
C ASP A 294 6.29 -2.53 -9.93
N ASP A 295 7.45 -1.87 -9.77
CA ASP A 295 8.73 -2.36 -10.27
C ASP A 295 9.36 -3.47 -9.42
N GLY A 296 8.75 -3.83 -8.27
CA GLY A 296 9.25 -4.81 -7.31
C GLY A 296 8.39 -6.07 -7.19
N TRP A 297 8.80 -6.99 -6.30
CA TRP A 297 7.93 -8.09 -5.87
C TRP A 297 6.91 -7.54 -4.89
N THR A 298 5.63 -7.83 -5.10
CA THR A 298 4.54 -7.37 -4.24
C THR A 298 3.67 -8.54 -3.79
N ASP A 299 2.99 -8.44 -2.66
CA ASP A 299 1.91 -9.37 -2.31
C ASP A 299 0.55 -8.68 -2.20
N THR A 300 0.50 -7.36 -2.35
CA THR A 300 -0.70 -6.54 -2.21
C THR A 300 -0.71 -5.44 -3.26
N VAL A 301 -1.70 -5.47 -4.15
CA VAL A 301 -1.80 -4.51 -5.25
C VAL A 301 -3.04 -3.65 -5.17
N LEU A 302 -2.87 -2.33 -5.17
CA LEU A 302 -3.98 -1.40 -5.31
C LEU A 302 -4.51 -1.42 -6.75
N VAL A 303 -5.78 -1.78 -6.93
CA VAL A 303 -6.53 -1.72 -8.18
C VAL A 303 -7.47 -0.52 -8.11
N LEU A 304 -7.15 0.54 -8.84
CA LEU A 304 -7.91 1.79 -8.85
C LEU A 304 -9.26 1.64 -9.59
N PRO A 305 -10.21 2.56 -9.40
CA PRO A 305 -11.46 2.57 -10.17
C PRO A 305 -11.22 2.56 -11.68
N ASN A 306 -12.01 1.77 -12.41
CA ASN A 306 -11.93 1.51 -13.87
C ASN A 306 -10.62 0.86 -14.33
N GLU A 307 -9.76 0.40 -13.42
CA GLU A 307 -8.48 -0.19 -13.75
C GLU A 307 -8.57 -1.72 -13.87
N THR A 308 -7.78 -2.28 -14.79
CA THR A 308 -7.42 -3.69 -14.78
C THR A 308 -5.93 -3.82 -14.47
N VAL A 309 -5.60 -4.61 -13.44
CA VAL A 309 -4.22 -4.93 -13.09
C VAL A 309 -3.94 -6.38 -13.42
N ARG A 310 -2.94 -6.62 -14.26
CA ARG A 310 -2.45 -7.96 -14.59
C ARG A 310 -1.22 -8.29 -13.75
N ALA A 311 -1.30 -9.35 -12.95
CA ALA A 311 -0.23 -9.86 -12.11
C ALA A 311 0.25 -11.24 -12.61
N GLN A 312 1.56 -11.47 -12.61
CA GLN A 312 2.16 -12.78 -12.80
C GLN A 312 2.39 -13.42 -11.43
N VAL A 313 1.69 -14.52 -11.17
CA VAL A 313 1.73 -15.27 -9.91
C VAL A 313 2.30 -16.65 -10.17
N THR A 314 3.37 -17.00 -9.47
CA THR A 314 3.95 -18.35 -9.48
C THR A 314 3.63 -19.04 -8.16
N PHE A 315 2.87 -20.13 -8.20
CA PHE A 315 2.43 -20.85 -7.00
C PHE A 315 3.51 -21.82 -6.47
N SER A 316 3.41 -22.22 -5.20
CA SER A 316 4.40 -23.07 -4.54
C SER A 316 4.28 -24.46 -5.10
N ARG A 317 5.39 -25.19 -5.02
CA ARG A 317 5.38 -26.65 -5.10
C ARG A 317 4.78 -27.31 -3.85
N HIS A 318 4.80 -26.65 -2.70
CA HIS A 318 4.03 -27.00 -1.51
C HIS A 318 2.53 -26.70 -1.69
N SER A 319 1.72 -27.74 -1.70
CA SER A 319 0.26 -27.65 -1.71
C SER A 319 -0.28 -27.14 -0.38
N GLY A 320 -1.40 -26.42 -0.42
CA GLY A 320 -2.09 -25.92 0.77
C GLY A 320 -3.27 -25.06 0.38
N LEU A 321 -4.09 -24.72 1.39
CA LEU A 321 -5.16 -23.74 1.24
C LEU A 321 -4.61 -22.36 1.60
N PHE A 322 -4.81 -21.40 0.69
CA PHE A 322 -4.38 -20.02 0.85
C PHE A 322 -5.55 -19.10 0.52
N LEU A 323 -5.56 -17.91 1.13
CA LEU A 323 -6.55 -16.89 0.87
C LEU A 323 -6.02 -15.85 -0.11
N TYR A 324 -6.93 -15.21 -0.82
CA TYR A 324 -6.68 -13.93 -1.45
C TYR A 324 -7.94 -13.09 -1.33
N HIS A 325 -7.78 -11.80 -1.09
CA HIS A 325 -8.90 -10.94 -0.70
C HIS A 325 -8.56 -9.46 -0.91
N CYS A 326 -9.60 -8.62 -0.89
CA CYS A 326 -9.43 -7.19 -0.68
C CYS A 326 -8.91 -6.97 0.75
N HIS A 327 -7.99 -6.03 0.94
CA HIS A 327 -7.42 -5.69 2.24
C HIS A 327 -8.00 -4.40 2.84
N LEU A 328 -9.14 -3.93 2.30
CA LEU A 328 -10.09 -3.18 3.11
C LEU A 328 -10.72 -4.20 4.06
N LEU A 329 -10.65 -3.95 5.38
CA LEU A 329 -11.01 -4.96 6.38
C LEU A 329 -12.52 -5.13 6.57
N GLU A 330 -13.28 -4.14 6.13
CA GLU A 330 -14.75 -4.12 6.11
C GLU A 330 -15.30 -4.86 4.88
#